data_AF-A0A915MXE2-F1
#
_entry.id   AF-A0A915MXE2-F1
#
_cell.length_a   1.000
_cell.length_b   1.000
_cell.length_c   1.000
_cell.angle_alpha   90.00
_cell.angle_beta   90.00
_cell.angle_gamma   90.00
#
_symmetry.space_group_name_H-M   'P 1'
#
loop_
_entity.id
_entity.type
_entity.pdbx_description
1 polymer ?
#
loop_
_entity_poly.entity_id
_entity_poly.type
_entity_poly.pdbx_seq_one_letter_code
_entity_poly.pdbx_strand_id
1 'polypeptide(L)'
;MDKGLWFVEFYAPWCAHCKQLMPVWELVGHALADKQSPVRVGKVDCTRFTNVASTLSIRGYPTIIFFRNGIQIPYEGERRKEDIIKFAEKCSGPVVDKIETKAQFEELLKSADKEPFFVFLD
;
A
#
# COMPACT_ATOMS: atom_id res chain seq x y z
N MET A 1 2.58 18.59 3.67
CA MET A 1 2.86 17.17 3.93
C MET A 1 3.87 16.71 2.90
N ASP A 2 4.97 16.11 3.34
CA ASP A 2 6.11 15.80 2.49
C ASP A 2 5.72 14.92 1.30
N LYS A 3 6.27 15.28 0.13
CA LYS A 3 6.17 14.53 -1.12
C LYS A 3 6.82 13.16 -0.91
N GLY A 4 6.05 12.09 -0.86
CA GLY A 4 6.59 10.75 -0.70
C GLY A 4 5.52 9.68 -0.58
N LEU A 5 5.98 8.44 -0.67
CA LEU A 5 5.15 7.25 -0.59
C LEU A 5 5.27 6.69 0.83
N TRP A 6 4.16 6.62 1.54
CA TRP A 6 4.10 6.05 2.88
C TRP A 6 3.08 4.93 2.93
N PHE A 7 3.40 3.86 3.63
CA PHE A 7 2.45 2.79 3.92
C PHE A 7 2.39 2.57 5.42
N VAL A 8 1.23 2.88 6.03
CA VAL A 8 1.14 3.05 7.48
C VAL A 8 0.05 2.17 8.06
N GLU A 9 0.41 1.41 9.09
CA GLU A 9 -0.53 0.71 9.98
C GLU A 9 -0.95 1.63 11.13
N PHE A 10 -2.25 1.86 11.28
CA PHE A 10 -2.85 2.53 12.43
C PHE A 10 -3.38 1.47 13.38
N TYR A 11 -2.82 1.39 14.59
CA TYR A 11 -3.04 0.28 15.51
C TYR A 11 -3.35 0.73 16.94
N ALA A 12 -3.80 -0.23 17.75
CA ALA A 12 -3.93 -0.09 19.20
C ALA A 12 -3.18 -1.23 19.91
N PRO A 13 -2.39 -0.97 20.98
CA PRO A 13 -1.55 -2.00 21.62
C PRO A 13 -2.32 -3.20 22.21
N TRP A 14 -3.59 -3.00 22.57
CA TRP A 14 -4.46 -4.03 23.14
C TRP A 14 -5.21 -4.85 22.07
N CYS A 15 -5.20 -4.43 20.81
CA CYS A 15 -5.95 -5.09 19.75
C CYS A 15 -5.29 -6.42 19.33
N ALA A 16 -6.03 -7.53 19.45
CA ALA A 16 -5.54 -8.86 19.08
C ALA A 16 -5.14 -8.95 17.59
N HIS A 17 -5.94 -8.39 16.69
CA HIS A 17 -5.63 -8.38 15.25
C HIS A 17 -4.37 -7.57 14.91
N CYS A 18 -4.09 -6.50 15.65
CA CYS A 18 -2.84 -5.73 15.47
C CYS A 18 -1.63 -6.56 15.91
N LYS A 19 -1.73 -7.24 17.05
CA LYS A 19 -0.66 -8.13 17.54
C LYS A 19 -0.34 -9.26 16.55
N GLN A 20 -1.38 -9.80 15.89
CA GLN A 20 -1.21 -10.81 14.85
C GLN A 20 -0.57 -10.25 13.56
N LEU A 21 -0.91 -9.02 13.18
CA LEU A 21 -0.37 -8.37 11.99
C LEU A 21 1.10 -7.91 12.16
N MET A 22 1.48 -7.48 13.36
CA MET A 22 2.80 -6.91 13.65
C MET A 22 4.01 -7.67 13.06
N PRO A 23 4.16 -9.01 13.23
CA PRO A 23 5.28 -9.73 12.63
C PRO A 23 5.26 -9.69 11.10
N VAL A 24 4.08 -9.72 10.48
CA VAL A 24 3.94 -9.60 9.02
C VAL A 24 4.32 -8.19 8.58
N TRP A 25 3.87 -7.16 9.31
CA TRP A 25 4.13 -5.76 8.99
C TRP A 25 5.63 -5.42 9.05
N GLU A 26 6.35 -5.97 10.02
CA GLU A 26 7.81 -5.83 10.12
C GLU A 26 8.53 -6.48 8.93
N LEU A 27 8.08 -7.67 8.51
CA LEU A 27 8.63 -8.34 7.33
C LEU A 27 8.34 -7.57 6.03
N VAL A 28 7.18 -6.92 5.92
CA VAL A 28 6.85 -6.03 4.79
C VAL A 28 7.83 -4.85 4.74
N GLY A 29 8.08 -4.22 5.90
CA GLY A 29 9.05 -3.14 6.02
C GLY A 29 10.45 -3.53 5.55
N HIS A 30 10.97 -4.66 6.05
CA HIS A 30 12.27 -5.18 5.62
C HIS A 30 12.30 -5.52 4.14
N ALA A 31 11.30 -6.24 3.63
CA ALA A 31 11.27 -6.66 2.23
C ALA A 31 11.24 -5.48 1.26
N LEU A 32 10.50 -4.41 1.57
CA LEU A 32 10.49 -3.19 0.76
C LEU A 32 11.82 -2.43 0.83
N ALA A 33 12.46 -2.39 2.00
CA ALA A 33 13.78 -1.79 2.15
C ALA A 33 14.87 -2.57 1.39
N ASP A 34 14.89 -3.90 1.49
CA ASP A 34 15.84 -4.78 0.78
C ASP A 34 15.73 -4.64 -0.75
N LYS A 35 14.49 -4.45 -1.24
CA LYS A 35 14.21 -4.14 -2.65
C LYS A 35 14.56 -2.71 -3.07
N GLN A 36 15.09 -1.89 -2.15
CA GLN A 36 15.35 -0.46 -2.38
C GLN A 36 14.10 0.30 -2.87
N SER A 37 12.92 -0.12 -2.38
CA SER A 37 11.65 0.51 -2.73
C SER A 37 11.60 1.95 -2.19
N PRO A 38 11.01 2.91 -2.94
CA PRO A 38 10.76 4.26 -2.44
C PRO A 38 9.65 4.33 -1.38
N VAL A 39 8.94 3.22 -1.12
CA VAL A 39 7.84 3.17 -0.15
C VAL A 39 8.39 3.10 1.27
N ARG A 40 8.05 4.09 2.10
CA ARG A 40 8.37 4.08 3.53
C ARG A 40 7.27 3.39 4.32
N VAL A 41 7.62 2.40 5.12
CA VAL A 41 6.66 1.68 5.98
C VAL A 41 6.69 2.23 7.40
N GLY A 42 5.51 2.45 7.98
CA GLY A 42 5.38 2.98 9.35
C GLY A 42 4.23 2.35 10.12
N LYS A 43 4.20 2.59 11.42
CA LYS A 43 3.06 2.27 12.29
C LYS A 43 2.79 3.39 13.28
N VAL A 44 1.52 3.65 13.59
CA VAL A 44 1.07 4.72 14.48
C VAL A 44 0.16 4.15 15.55
N ASP A 45 0.55 4.35 16.81
CA ASP A 45 -0.28 4.02 17.96
C ASP A 45 -1.39 5.08 18.13
N CYS A 46 -2.60 4.74 17.69
CA CYS A 46 -3.76 5.63 17.75
C CYS A 46 -4.31 5.83 19.16
N THR A 47 -3.86 5.03 20.15
CA THR A 47 -4.19 5.27 21.56
C THR A 47 -3.37 6.39 22.17
N ARG A 48 -2.16 6.64 21.62
CA ARG A 48 -1.29 7.75 22.00
C ARG A 48 -1.51 8.98 21.13
N PHE A 49 -1.75 8.78 19.83
CA PHE A 49 -1.93 9.84 18.83
C PHE A 49 -3.38 9.92 18.37
N THR A 50 -4.28 10.23 19.32
CA THR A 50 -5.73 10.26 19.09
C THR A 50 -6.16 11.32 18.09
N ASN A 51 -5.44 12.45 18.03
CA ASN A 51 -5.64 13.50 17.03
C ASN A 51 -5.40 13.00 15.60
N VAL A 52 -4.38 12.15 15.40
CA VAL A 52 -4.10 11.52 14.09
C VAL A 52 -5.24 10.57 13.72
N ALA A 53 -5.68 9.73 14.66
CA ALA A 53 -6.79 8.81 14.46
C ALA A 53 -8.08 9.54 14.05
N SER A 54 -8.40 10.63 14.75
CA SER A 54 -9.58 11.46 14.42
C SER A 54 -9.46 12.14 13.05
N THR A 55 -8.31 12.75 12.77
CA THR A 55 -8.07 13.47 11.50
C THR A 55 -8.18 12.53 10.29
N LEU A 56 -7.67 11.31 10.43
CA LEU A 56 -7.71 10.28 9.38
C LEU A 56 -8.96 9.40 9.44
N SER A 57 -9.92 9.72 10.32
CA SER A 57 -11.15 8.94 10.50
C SER A 57 -10.93 7.44 10.74
N ILE A 58 -9.90 7.08 11.51
CA ILE A 58 -9.61 5.70 11.90
C ILE A 58 -10.66 5.23 12.91
N ARG A 59 -11.51 4.29 12.51
CA ARG A 59 -12.64 3.79 13.31
C ARG A 59 -12.47 2.35 13.80
N GLY A 60 -11.43 1.66 13.35
CA GLY A 60 -11.16 0.27 13.70
C GLY A 60 -9.66 -0.01 13.62
N TYR A 61 -9.25 -1.15 14.18
CA TYR A 61 -7.84 -1.54 14.21
C TYR A 61 -7.64 -3.01 13.79
N PRO A 62 -6.55 -3.31 13.06
CA PRO A 62 -5.68 -2.34 12.39
C PRO A 62 -6.39 -1.73 11.17
N THR A 63 -6.10 -0.46 10.89
CA THR A 63 -6.41 0.18 9.60
C THR A 63 -5.10 0.44 8.88
N ILE A 64 -5.00 0.06 7.61
CA ILE A 64 -3.77 0.19 6.82
C ILE A 64 -4.05 1.16 5.67
N ILE A 65 -3.22 2.19 5.53
CA ILE A 65 -3.41 3.22 4.51
C ILE A 65 -2.09 3.47 3.79
N PHE A 66 -2.14 3.47 2.46
CA PHE A 66 -1.07 3.97 1.61
C PHE A 66 -1.31 5.44 1.29
N PHE A 67 -0.28 6.27 1.45
CA PHE A 67 -0.30 7.69 1.13
C PHE A 67 0.56 7.95 -0.10
N ARG A 68 -0.06 8.49 -1.15
CA ARG A 68 0.63 8.95 -2.36
C ARG A 68 0.38 10.44 -2.55
N ASN A 69 1.38 11.28 -2.26
CA ASN A 69 1.27 12.74 -2.42
C ASN A 69 0.03 13.35 -1.73
N GLY A 70 -0.30 12.87 -0.53
CA GLY A 70 -1.47 13.32 0.24
C GLY A 70 -2.78 12.59 -0.07
N ILE A 71 -2.83 11.76 -1.12
CA ILE A 71 -3.97 10.89 -1.42
C ILE A 71 -3.90 9.66 -0.51
N GLN A 72 -5.01 9.36 0.16
CA GLN A 72 -5.17 8.18 1.01
C GLN A 72 -5.75 7.05 0.17
N ILE A 73 -5.10 5.89 0.18
CA ILE A 73 -5.53 4.68 -0.50
C ILE A 73 -5.65 3.58 0.57
N PRO A 74 -6.87 3.29 1.06
CA PRO A 74 -7.09 2.23 2.04
C PRO A 74 -6.68 0.87 1.48
N TYR A 75 -6.11 0.03 2.36
CA TYR A 75 -5.82 -1.36 2.05
C TYR A 75 -6.87 -2.27 2.67
N GLU A 76 -7.63 -2.95 1.81
CA GLU A 76 -8.72 -3.89 2.18
C GLU A 76 -8.39 -5.34 1.81
N GLY A 77 -7.13 -5.62 1.45
CA GLY A 77 -6.69 -6.94 1.00
C GLY A 77 -6.32 -7.91 2.14
N GLU A 78 -5.89 -9.10 1.73
CA GLU A 78 -5.44 -10.17 2.62
C GLU A 78 -4.19 -9.79 3.41
N ARG A 79 -4.17 -10.06 4.72
CA ARG A 79 -3.05 -9.65 5.60
C ARG A 79 -1.82 -10.56 5.52
N ARG A 80 -1.56 -11.15 4.35
CA ARG A 80 -0.33 -11.91 4.09
C ARG A 80 0.74 -10.96 3.56
N LYS A 81 2.01 -11.26 3.84
CA LYS A 81 3.16 -10.43 3.47
C LYS A 81 3.17 -10.11 1.98
N GLU A 82 2.94 -11.12 1.14
CA GLU A 82 3.01 -11.02 -0.31
C GLU A 82 1.93 -10.10 -0.89
N ASP A 83 0.69 -10.17 -0.39
CA ASP A 83 -0.41 -9.32 -0.86
C ASP A 83 -0.21 -7.86 -0.47
N ILE A 84 0.30 -7.61 0.74
CA ILE A 84 0.62 -6.27 1.23
C ILE A 84 1.74 -5.64 0.39
N ILE A 85 2.81 -6.40 0.10
CA ILE A 85 3.92 -5.94 -0.77
C ILE A 85 3.42 -5.64 -2.18
N LYS A 86 2.65 -6.57 -2.77
CA LYS A 86 2.10 -6.41 -4.12
C LYS A 86 1.26 -5.13 -4.22
N PHE A 87 0.45 -4.84 -3.22
CA PHE A 87 -0.32 -3.61 -3.16
C PHE A 87 0.57 -2.36 -3.06
N ALA A 88 1.56 -2.37 -2.18
CA ALA A 88 2.50 -1.26 -2.05
C ALA A 88 3.24 -0.97 -3.37
N GLU A 89 3.69 -2.03 -4.07
CA GLU A 89 4.33 -1.94 -5.38
C GLU A 89 3.37 -1.33 -6.42
N LYS A 90 2.13 -1.85 -6.52
CA LYS A 90 1.08 -1.32 -7.41
C LYS A 90 0.81 0.17 -7.14
N CYS A 91 0.70 0.57 -5.87
CA CYS A 91 0.45 1.96 -5.49
C CYS A 91 1.66 2.89 -5.72
N SER A 92 2.89 2.34 -5.69
CA SER A 92 4.13 3.09 -5.90
C SER A 92 4.53 3.25 -7.37
N GLY A 93 4.01 2.40 -8.24
CA GLY A 93 4.29 2.40 -9.68
C GLY A 93 3.82 3.67 -10.40
N PRO A 94 4.22 3.85 -11.67
CA PRO A 94 3.70 4.94 -12.49
C PRO A 94 2.17 4.87 -12.60
N VAL A 95 1.52 6.03 -12.77
CA VAL A 95 0.06 6.09 -12.91
C VAL A 95 -0.39 5.51 -14.25
N VAL A 96 0.47 5.64 -15.27
CA VAL A 96 0.28 5.11 -16.61
C VAL A 96 1.60 4.51 -17.07
N ASP A 97 1.56 3.27 -17.53
CA ASP A 97 2.69 2.64 -18.20
C ASP A 97 2.69 3.01 -19.68
N LYS A 98 3.85 3.42 -20.20
CA LYS A 98 4.00 3.72 -21.62
C LYS A 98 4.19 2.42 -22.40
N ILE A 99 3.34 2.20 -23.39
CA ILE A 99 3.40 1.04 -24.29
C ILE A 99 3.87 1.55 -25.65
N GLU A 100 5.04 1.13 -26.09
CA GLU A 100 5.63 1.58 -27.36
C GLU A 100 5.54 0.52 -28.45
N THR A 101 5.35 -0.74 -28.08
CA THR A 101 5.39 -1.87 -29.02
C THR A 101 4.16 -2.77 -28.91
N LYS A 102 3.82 -3.42 -30.02
CA LYS A 102 2.77 -4.44 -30.06
C LYS A 102 3.05 -5.61 -29.11
N ALA A 103 4.31 -6.00 -28.95
CA ALA A 103 4.70 -7.08 -28.04
C ALA A 103 4.38 -6.74 -26.57
N GLN A 104 4.71 -5.52 -26.11
CA GLN A 104 4.36 -5.04 -24.78
C GLN A 104 2.84 -5.01 -24.58
N PHE A 105 2.09 -4.59 -25.60
CA PHE A 105 0.63 -4.60 -25.56
C PHE A 105 0.04 -6.01 -25.44
N GLU A 106 0.57 -6.98 -26.20
CA GLU A 106 0.15 -8.38 -26.12
C GLU A 106 0.51 -9.04 -24.79
N GLU A 107 1.63 -8.68 -24.19
CA GLU A 107 2.02 -9.14 -22.86
C GLU A 107 1.10 -8.57 -21.77
N LEU A 108 0.74 -7.28 -21.86
CA LEU A 108 -0.24 -6.67 -20.97
C LEU A 108 -1.61 -7.34 -21.08
N LEU A 109 -2.07 -7.65 -22.30
CA LEU A 109 -3.31 -8.39 -22.52
C LEU A 109 -3.31 -9.78 -21.87
N LYS A 110 -2.15 -10.45 -21.83
CA LYS A 110 -2.00 -11.77 -21.18
C LYS A 110 -1.95 -11.65 -19.66
N SER A 111 -1.30 -10.61 -19.13
CA SER A 111 -1.10 -10.43 -17.69
C SER A 111 -2.29 -9.79 -16.97
N ALA A 112 -3.19 -9.13 -17.71
CA ALA A 112 -4.35 -8.45 -17.14
C ALA A 112 -5.36 -9.38 -16.44
N ASP A 113 -5.26 -10.71 -16.57
CA ASP A 113 -6.08 -11.75 -15.90
C ASP A 113 -7.47 -11.28 -15.41
N LYS A 114 -8.32 -10.91 -16.38
CA LYS A 114 -9.72 -10.45 -16.20
C LYS A 114 -9.92 -9.09 -15.51
N GLU A 115 -8.86 -8.40 -15.09
CA GLU A 115 -8.94 -7.01 -14.65
C GLU A 115 -9.07 -6.07 -15.86
N PRO A 116 -10.06 -5.15 -15.86
CA PRO A 116 -10.17 -4.14 -16.90
C PRO A 116 -9.00 -3.15 -16.80
N PHE A 117 -8.41 -2.80 -17.94
CA PHE A 117 -7.41 -1.75 -18.06
C PHE A 117 -7.79 -0.78 -19.17
N PHE A 118 -7.34 0.47 -19.05
CA PHE A 118 -7.59 1.51 -20.02
C PHE A 118 -6.34 1.77 -20.85
N VAL A 119 -6.50 1.91 -22.16
CA VAL A 119 -5.44 2.23 -23.10
C VAL A 119 -5.74 3.60 -23.69
N PHE A 120 -4.80 4.52 -23.56
CA PHE A 120 -4.88 5.84 -24.18
C PHE A 120 -4.01 5.85 -25.43
N LEU A 121 -4.61 6.16 -26.57
CA LEU A 121 -3.93 6.36 -27.84
C LEU A 121 -3.92 7.87 -28.10
N ASP A 122 -2.73 8.44 -28.23
CA ASP A 122 -2.49 9.82 -28.65
C ASP A 122 -2.11 9.86 -30.13
#